data_AF-A0A916SYV4-F1
#
_entry.id   AF-A0A916SYV4-F1
#
_cell.length_a   1.000
_cell.length_b   1.000
_cell.length_c   1.000
_cell.angle_alpha   90.00
_cell.angle_beta   90.00
_cell.angle_gamma   90.00
#
_symmetry.space_group_name_H-M   'P 1'
#
loop_
_entity.id
_entity.type
_entity.pdbx_description
1 polymer ?
#
loop_
_entity_poly.entity_id
_entity_poly.type
_entity_poly.pdbx_seq_one_letter_code
_entity_poly.pdbx_strand_id
1 'polypeptide(L)'
;MKAIIDASVLLAYLLGEPGQEVLAHEPGPFLLSSVNLAEVLTRLIDRGLDPEDITQVLKDLPVEHVVHDRADARLAAELRPATRSHGLSLGDRACLALGRRHKLPVLTADTQWAKIDLGIDVRLIR
;
A
#
# COMPACT_ATOMS: atom_id res chain seq x y z
N MET A 1 -6.81 -13.50 0.14
CA MET A 1 -7.99 -12.61 0.25
C MET A 1 -7.82 -11.43 -0.70
N LYS A 2 -8.90 -10.75 -1.11
CA LYS A 2 -8.80 -9.50 -1.88
C LYS A 2 -8.61 -8.32 -0.93
N ALA A 3 -7.56 -7.52 -1.11
CA ALA A 3 -7.25 -6.36 -0.26
C ALA A 3 -6.51 -5.27 -1.03
N ILE A 4 -6.48 -4.07 -0.47
CA ILE A 4 -5.53 -3.03 -0.87
C ILE A 4 -4.26 -3.22 -0.04
N ILE A 5 -3.09 -3.02 -0.65
CA ILE A 5 -1.82 -3.04 0.06
C ILE A 5 -1.15 -1.68 0.02
N ASP A 6 -0.57 -1.29 1.15
CA ASP A 6 0.34 -0.16 1.27
C ASP A 6 1.74 -0.53 0.73
N ALA A 7 2.56 0.47 0.39
CA ALA A 7 3.94 0.29 -0.03
C ALA A 7 4.75 -0.54 0.97
N SER A 8 4.50 -0.36 2.27
CA SER A 8 5.17 -1.08 3.34
C SER A 8 4.95 -2.61 3.30
N VAL A 9 3.81 -3.08 2.79
CA VAL A 9 3.52 -4.53 2.66
C VAL A 9 4.39 -5.16 1.58
N LEU A 10 4.47 -4.49 0.43
CA LEU A 10 5.28 -4.97 -0.68
C LEU A 10 6.78 -4.87 -0.35
N LEU A 11 7.20 -3.81 0.33
CA LEU A 11 8.57 -3.70 0.83
C LEU A 11 8.91 -4.80 1.82
N ALA A 12 8.00 -5.15 2.74
CA ALA A 12 8.23 -6.24 3.68
C ALA A 12 8.50 -7.56 2.95
N TYR A 13 7.75 -7.87 1.88
CA TYR A 13 8.01 -9.05 1.05
C TYR A 13 9.36 -8.97 0.33
N LEU A 14 9.62 -7.88 -0.41
CA LEU A 14 10.83 -7.73 -1.23
C LEU A 14 12.12 -7.73 -0.39
N LEU A 15 12.02 -7.32 0.87
CA LEU A 15 13.15 -7.18 1.78
C LEU A 15 13.23 -8.30 2.82
N GLY A 16 12.35 -9.30 2.76
CA GLY A 16 12.33 -10.43 3.69
C GLY A 16 12.04 -10.03 5.14
N GLU A 17 11.24 -8.98 5.35
CA GLU A 17 10.89 -8.50 6.70
C GLU A 17 9.68 -9.27 7.28
N PRO A 18 9.44 -9.21 8.60
CA PRO A 18 8.25 -9.81 9.19
C PRO A 18 6.95 -9.33 8.52
N GLY A 19 6.00 -10.24 8.33
CA GLY A 19 4.73 -9.98 7.65
C GLY A 19 4.75 -10.24 6.14
N GLN A 20 5.92 -10.58 5.57
CA GLN A 20 6.06 -10.97 4.16
C GLN A 20 5.16 -12.15 3.76
N GLU A 21 4.82 -13.00 4.73
CA GLU A 21 4.03 -14.22 4.56
C GLU A 21 2.65 -13.93 3.95
N VAL A 22 2.13 -12.72 4.16
CA VAL A 22 0.85 -12.28 3.60
C VAL A 22 0.86 -12.35 2.07
N LEU A 23 1.90 -11.84 1.40
CA LEU A 23 1.97 -11.90 -0.07
C LEU A 23 2.37 -13.28 -0.58
N ALA A 24 3.05 -14.09 0.24
CA ALA A 24 3.48 -15.43 -0.13
C ALA A 24 2.37 -16.48 -0.05
N HIS A 25 1.46 -16.38 0.92
CA HIS A 25 0.48 -17.45 1.21
C HIS A 25 -0.95 -17.10 0.83
N GLU A 26 -1.30 -15.82 0.73
CA GLU A 26 -2.66 -15.43 0.35
C GLU A 26 -2.80 -15.36 -1.17
N PRO A 27 -3.89 -15.90 -1.74
CA PRO A 27 -4.07 -15.97 -3.18
C PRO A 27 -4.37 -14.61 -3.87
N GLY A 28 -4.49 -13.52 -3.11
CA GLY A 28 -4.86 -12.20 -3.63
C GLY A 28 -6.28 -12.13 -4.25
N PRO A 29 -6.50 -11.24 -5.25
CA PRO A 29 -5.55 -10.24 -5.72
C PRO A 29 -5.35 -9.11 -4.70
N PHE A 30 -4.13 -8.59 -4.64
CA PHE A 30 -3.77 -7.40 -3.87
C PHE A 30 -3.72 -6.20 -4.79
N LEU A 31 -4.45 -5.14 -4.46
CA LEU A 31 -4.46 -3.94 -5.27
C LEU A 31 -3.45 -2.93 -4.71
N LEU A 32 -2.57 -2.43 -5.57
CA LEU A 32 -1.55 -1.44 -5.23
C LEU A 32 -1.75 -0.19 -6.08
N SER A 33 -1.93 0.97 -5.44
CA SER A 33 -1.97 2.25 -6.15
C SER A 33 -0.64 2.53 -6.85
N SER A 34 -0.69 3.12 -8.05
CA SER A 34 0.52 3.57 -8.76
C SER A 34 1.36 4.58 -7.95
N VAL A 35 0.74 5.32 -7.02
CA VAL A 35 1.44 6.20 -6.07
C VAL A 35 2.31 5.39 -5.11
N ASN A 36 1.76 4.32 -4.53
CA ASN A 36 2.50 3.46 -3.61
C ASN A 36 3.54 2.60 -4.34
N LEU A 37 3.30 2.22 -5.59
CA LEU A 37 4.34 1.61 -6.43
C LEU A 37 5.56 2.53 -6.58
N ALA A 38 5.34 3.83 -6.81
CA ALA A 38 6.44 4.79 -6.89
C ALA A 38 7.25 4.84 -5.58
N GLU A 39 6.59 4.81 -4.42
CA GLU A 39 7.28 4.75 -3.12
C GLU A 39 8.12 3.48 -2.97
N VAL A 40 7.59 2.32 -3.38
CA VAL A 40 8.33 1.05 -3.37
C VAL A 40 9.58 1.16 -4.24
N LEU A 41 9.44 1.59 -5.49
CA LEU A 41 10.57 1.72 -6.42
C LEU A 41 11.62 2.72 -5.91
N THR A 42 11.20 3.89 -5.41
CA THR A 42 12.12 4.86 -4.80
C THR A 42 12.90 4.25 -3.64
N ARG A 43 12.24 3.53 -2.73
CA ARG A 43 12.91 2.89 -1.59
C ARG A 43 13.91 1.82 -1.98
N LEU A 44 13.68 1.12 -3.09
CA LEU A 44 14.59 0.10 -3.60
C LEU A 44 15.78 0.72 -4.34
N ILE A 45 15.56 1.80 -5.10
CA ILE A 45 16.62 2.61 -5.71
C ILE A 45 17.53 3.19 -4.61
N ASP A 46 16.97 3.72 -3.52
CA ASP A 46 17.73 4.24 -2.38
C ASP A 46 18.62 3.16 -1.72
N ARG A 47 18.30 1.87 -1.91
CA ARG A 47 19.08 0.71 -1.46
C ARG A 47 20.05 0.17 -2.52
N GLY A 48 20.14 0.81 -3.69
CA GLY A 48 21.02 0.42 -4.78
C GLY A 48 20.50 -0.73 -5.65
N LEU A 49 19.19 -1.01 -5.62
CA LEU A 49 18.56 -2.05 -6.44
C LEU A 49 18.05 -1.47 -7.77
N ASP A 50 18.13 -2.28 -8.83
CA ASP A 50 17.65 -1.90 -10.16
C ASP A 50 16.12 -2.01 -10.25
N PRO A 51 15.39 -0.92 -10.61
CA PRO A 51 13.93 -0.96 -10.80
C PRO A 51 13.43 -2.01 -11.78
N GLU A 52 14.21 -2.37 -12.80
CA GLU A 52 13.79 -3.35 -13.80
C GLU A 52 13.72 -4.75 -13.20
N ASP A 53 14.74 -5.14 -12.41
CA ASP A 53 14.76 -6.42 -11.69
C ASP A 53 13.56 -6.54 -10.74
N ILE A 54 13.23 -5.46 -10.03
CA ILE A 54 12.07 -5.41 -9.16
C ILE A 54 10.78 -5.59 -9.96
N THR A 55 10.64 -4.89 -11.09
CA THR A 55 9.46 -4.99 -11.94
C THR A 55 9.24 -6.42 -12.44
N GLN A 56 10.31 -7.19 -12.68
CA GLN A 56 10.20 -8.61 -13.00
C GLN A 56 9.69 -9.43 -11.81
N VAL A 57 10.24 -9.22 -10.61
CA VAL A 57 9.77 -9.91 -9.39
C VAL A 57 8.28 -9.64 -9.11
N LEU A 58 7.81 -8.42 -9.38
CA LEU A 58 6.40 -8.06 -9.17
C LEU A 58 5.42 -8.82 -10.09
N LYS A 59 5.87 -9.33 -11.25
CA LYS A 59 5.01 -10.07 -12.18
C LYS A 59 4.55 -11.43 -11.64
N ASP A 60 5.33 -12.01 -10.75
CA ASP A 60 5.03 -13.32 -10.14
C ASP A 60 4.17 -13.18 -8.88
N LEU A 61 3.95 -11.95 -8.40
CA LEU A 61 3.10 -11.69 -7.25
C LEU A 61 1.64 -11.50 -7.67
N PRO A 62 0.66 -11.89 -6.82
CA PRO A 62 -0.75 -11.63 -7.06
C PRO A 62 -1.10 -10.15 -6.78
N VAL A 63 -0.30 -9.22 -7.30
CA VAL A 63 -0.43 -7.77 -7.10
C VAL A 63 -0.87 -7.12 -8.42
N GLU A 64 -2.01 -6.43 -8.38
CA GLU A 64 -2.55 -5.67 -9.49
C GLU A 64 -2.34 -4.17 -9.24
N HIS A 65 -1.74 -3.48 -10.22
CA HIS A 65 -1.54 -2.04 -10.15
C HIS A 65 -2.81 -1.29 -10.54
N VAL A 66 -3.25 -0.38 -9.68
CA VAL A 66 -4.40 0.50 -9.94
C VAL A 66 -3.92 1.91 -10.24
N VAL A 67 -4.36 2.45 -11.38
CA VAL A 67 -4.07 3.83 -11.78
C VAL A 67 -4.72 4.78 -10.78
N HIS A 68 -3.93 5.68 -10.19
CA HIS A 68 -4.43 6.75 -9.33
C HIS A 68 -5.07 7.85 -10.18
N ASP A 69 -6.40 7.88 -10.24
CA ASP A 69 -7.14 8.82 -11.07
C ASP A 69 -7.62 10.06 -10.30
N ARG A 70 -8.39 10.93 -10.97
CA ARG A 70 -8.93 12.17 -10.40
C ARG A 70 -9.85 11.90 -9.19
N ALA A 71 -10.62 10.81 -9.19
CA ALA A 71 -11.50 10.47 -8.08
C ALA A 71 -10.66 10.03 -6.87
N ASP A 72 -9.60 9.26 -7.08
CA ASP A 72 -8.67 8.86 -6.03
C ASP A 72 -7.96 10.08 -5.43
N ALA A 73 -7.51 11.01 -6.28
CA ALA A 73 -6.85 12.24 -5.83
C ALA A 73 -7.75 13.08 -4.92
N ARG A 74 -9.05 13.18 -5.26
CA ARG A 74 -10.03 13.86 -4.42
C ARG A 74 -10.23 13.13 -3.08
N LEU A 75 -10.44 11.82 -3.10
CA LEU A 75 -10.63 11.03 -1.87
C LEU A 75 -9.40 11.11 -0.95
N ALA A 76 -8.19 11.07 -1.52
CA ALA A 76 -6.95 11.21 -0.76
C ALA A 76 -6.81 12.61 -0.13
N ALA A 77 -7.24 13.67 -0.83
CA ALA A 77 -7.28 15.02 -0.28
C ALA A 77 -8.27 15.14 0.89
N GLU A 78 -9.47 14.56 0.76
CA GLU A 78 -10.53 14.57 1.79
C GLU A 78 -10.11 13.86 3.09
N LEU A 79 -9.16 12.93 3.04
CA LEU A 79 -8.61 12.27 4.23
C LEU A 79 -7.70 13.19 5.07
N ARG A 80 -7.17 14.31 4.52
CA ARG A 80 -6.17 15.14 5.20
C ARG A 80 -6.58 15.62 6.59
N PRO A 81 -7.81 16.12 6.84
CA PRO A 81 -8.16 16.66 8.16
C PRO A 81 -8.08 15.61 9.27
N ALA A 82 -8.46 14.35 8.97
CA ALA A 82 -8.42 13.25 9.92
C ALA A 82 -7.00 12.69 10.12
N THR A 83 -6.13 12.78 9.12
CA THR A 83 -4.83 12.12 9.16
C THR A 83 -3.64 13.06 9.41
N ARG A 84 -3.79 14.38 9.25
CA ARG A 84 -2.68 15.35 9.39
C ARG A 84 -2.01 15.33 10.76
N SER A 85 -2.78 15.15 11.83
CA SER A 85 -2.26 15.10 13.21
C SER A 85 -1.51 13.80 13.50
N HIS A 86 -1.70 12.79 12.65
CA HIS A 86 -1.06 11.48 12.72
C HIS A 86 0.12 11.37 11.75
N GLY A 87 0.50 12.45 11.05
CA GLY A 87 1.68 12.47 10.19
C GLY A 87 1.54 11.71 8.87
N LEU A 88 0.36 11.23 8.51
CA LEU A 88 0.20 10.44 7.28
C LEU A 88 0.56 11.25 6.03
N SER A 89 1.33 10.59 5.16
CA SER A 89 1.85 11.11 3.91
C SER A 89 0.75 11.28 2.84
N LEU A 90 1.15 11.71 1.64
CA LEU A 90 0.26 11.66 0.48
C LEU A 90 0.06 10.22 -0.01
N GLY A 91 1.10 9.39 -0.01
CA GLY A 91 1.02 7.98 -0.40
C GLY A 91 0.11 7.16 0.51
N ASP A 92 0.19 7.40 1.82
CA ASP A 92 -0.67 6.76 2.82
C ASP A 92 -2.15 7.04 2.51
N ARG A 93 -2.46 8.31 2.23
CA ARG A 93 -3.81 8.74 1.89
C ARG A 93 -4.25 8.23 0.52
N ALA A 94 -3.34 8.06 -0.43
CA ALA A 94 -3.66 7.45 -1.72
C ALA A 94 -4.04 5.97 -1.56
N CYS A 95 -3.32 5.21 -0.72
CA CYS A 95 -3.65 3.84 -0.38
C CYS A 95 -5.02 3.73 0.33
N LEU A 96 -5.23 4.54 1.36
CA LEU A 96 -6.50 4.60 2.10
C LEU A 96 -7.69 5.02 1.21
N ALA A 97 -7.47 5.99 0.31
CA ALA A 97 -8.48 6.40 -0.66
C ALA A 97 -8.90 5.25 -1.59
N LEU A 98 -7.94 4.44 -2.03
CA LEU A 98 -8.21 3.25 -2.83
C LEU A 98 -9.01 2.20 -2.03
N GLY A 99 -8.68 1.99 -0.76
CA GLY A 99 -9.44 1.14 0.16
C GLY A 99 -10.89 1.59 0.30
N ARG A 100 -11.10 2.89 0.50
CA ARG A 100 -12.43 3.50 0.57
C ARG A 100 -13.21 3.35 -0.73
N ARG A 101 -12.59 3.60 -1.88
CA ARG A 101 -13.23 3.48 -3.21
C ARG A 101 -13.68 2.05 -3.50
N HIS A 102 -12.84 1.07 -3.23
CA HIS A 102 -13.13 -0.33 -3.52
C HIS A 102 -13.90 -1.04 -2.40
N LYS A 103 -14.07 -0.41 -1.23
CA LYS A 103 -14.65 -1.01 -0.02
C LYS A 103 -13.94 -2.31 0.38
N LEU A 104 -12.62 -2.28 0.29
CA LEU A 104 -11.73 -3.40 0.62
C LEU A 104 -10.89 -3.07 1.85
N PRO A 105 -10.47 -4.08 2.62
CA PRO A 105 -9.52 -3.88 3.69
C PRO A 105 -8.18 -3.38 3.14
N VAL A 106 -7.46 -2.61 3.96
CA VAL A 106 -6.14 -2.07 3.64
C VAL A 106 -5.12 -2.74 4.55
N LEU A 107 -4.11 -3.37 3.94
CA LEU A 107 -2.99 -3.98 4.66
C LEU A 107 -1.82 -3.00 4.72
N THR A 108 -1.20 -2.88 5.89
CA THR A 108 -0.01 -2.04 6.10
C THR A 108 0.90 -2.63 7.16
N ALA A 109 2.18 -2.27 7.14
CA ALA A 109 3.10 -2.49 8.25
C ALA A 109 3.19 -1.29 9.21
N ASP A 110 2.46 -0.19 8.93
CA ASP A 110 2.43 1.00 9.78
C ASP A 110 1.36 0.91 10.88
N THR A 111 1.82 0.66 12.10
CA THR A 111 0.98 0.57 13.30
C THR A 111 0.21 1.86 13.64
N GLN A 112 0.59 3.01 13.08
CA GLN A 112 -0.10 4.27 13.33
C GLN A 112 -1.51 4.26 12.72
N TRP A 113 -1.71 3.59 11.58
CA TRP A 113 -2.99 3.61 10.87
C TRP A 113 -4.08 2.89 11.66
N ALA A 114 -3.74 1.83 12.39
CA ALA A 114 -4.66 1.08 13.24
C ALA A 114 -5.28 1.91 14.38
N LYS A 115 -4.74 3.10 14.66
CA LYS A 115 -5.21 4.01 15.71
C LYS A 115 -6.20 5.07 15.20
N ILE A 116 -6.46 5.12 13.89
CA ILE A 116 -7.25 6.17 13.25
C ILE A 116 -8.57 5.60 12.79
N ASP A 117 -9.68 6.10 13.33
CA ASP A 117 -11.01 5.73 12.83
C ASP A 117 -11.31 6.49 11.52
N LEU A 118 -11.11 5.80 10.40
CA LEU A 118 -11.38 6.32 9.06
C LEU A 118 -12.60 5.68 8.39
N GLY A 119 -13.31 4.80 9.10
CA GLY A 119 -14.33 3.93 8.50
C GLY A 119 -13.75 3.00 7.41
N ILE A 120 -12.47 2.67 7.51
CA ILE A 120 -11.75 1.75 6.62
C ILE A 120 -11.21 0.61 7.49
N ASP A 121 -11.41 -0.64 7.06
CA ASP A 121 -10.83 -1.82 7.71
C ASP A 121 -9.32 -1.86 7.44
N VAL A 122 -8.53 -1.38 8.41
CA VAL A 122 -7.07 -1.40 8.37
C VAL A 122 -6.56 -2.61 9.14
N ARG A 123 -5.71 -3.42 8.51
CA ARG A 123 -5.12 -4.62 9.12
C ARG A 123 -3.60 -4.56 9.05
N LEU A 124 -2.96 -4.82 10.18
CA LEU A 124 -1.51 -4.88 10.26
C LEU A 124 -1.01 -6.24 9.78
N ILE A 125 0.10 -6.24 9.06
CA ILE A 125 0.78 -7.49 8.66
C ILE A 125 1.77 -7.99 9.73
N ARG A 126 2.08 -7.15 10.73
CA ARG A 126 2.98 -7.43 11.86
C ARG A 126 2.73 -6.49 13.04
#